data_AF-A0AAW2S656-F1
#
_entry.id   AF-A0AAW2S656-F1
#
_cell.length_a   1.000
_cell.length_b   1.000
_cell.length_c   1.000
_cell.angle_alpha   90.00
_cell.angle_beta   90.00
_cell.angle_gamma   90.00
#
_symmetry.space_group_name_H-M   'P 1'
#
loop_
_entity.id
_entity.type
_entity.pdbx_description
1 polymer ?
#
loop_
_entity_poly.entity_id
_entity_poly.type
_entity_poly.pdbx_seq_one_letter_code
_entity_poly.pdbx_strand_id
1 'polypeptide(L)'
;MSGGGQVVCVTGASGFIASWLVKFLLRRGYTVKATVRNLSDPAKVEHLKALEGAKERLQLIQANLLEEGSFDAAIDGCDGVFHTASPVVFDNINDPQAWT
;
A
#
# COMPACT_ATOMS: atom_id res chain seq x y z
N MET A 1 -17.32 2.55 -14.23
CA MET A 1 -17.76 1.76 -13.07
C MET A 1 -17.13 2.40 -11.84
N SER A 2 -17.93 2.89 -10.89
CA SER A 2 -17.40 3.40 -9.61
C SER A 2 -17.23 2.21 -8.65
N GLY A 3 -16.10 2.13 -7.95
CA GLY A 3 -15.83 1.10 -6.96
C GLY A 3 -16.47 1.37 -5.60
N GLY A 4 -17.55 2.16 -5.58
CA GLY A 4 -18.20 2.57 -4.34
C GLY A 4 -18.72 1.35 -3.58
N GLY A 5 -18.27 1.20 -2.33
CA GLY A 5 -18.67 0.11 -1.44
C GLY A 5 -17.75 -1.12 -1.46
N GLN A 6 -16.78 -1.18 -2.38
CA GLN A 6 -15.80 -2.27 -2.41
C GLN A 6 -14.58 -1.94 -1.54
N VAL A 7 -14.04 -2.96 -0.87
CA VAL A 7 -12.86 -2.89 -0.01
C VAL A 7 -11.70 -3.60 -0.71
N VAL A 8 -10.57 -2.92 -0.89
CA VAL A 8 -9.39 -3.51 -1.53
C VAL A 8 -8.14 -3.33 -0.67
N CYS A 9 -7.26 -4.32 -0.68
CA CYS A 9 -5.96 -4.25 -0.01
C CYS A 9 -4.87 -3.83 -1.00
N VAL A 10 -4.00 -2.90 -0.60
CA VAL A 10 -2.78 -2.52 -1.34
C VAL A 10 -1.58 -2.71 -0.43
N THR A 11 -0.67 -3.63 -0.79
CA THR A 11 0.51 -3.90 0.04
C THR A 11 1.66 -2.95 -0.26
N GLY A 12 2.42 -2.50 0.73
CA GLY A 12 3.57 -1.61 0.51
C GLY A 12 3.15 -0.20 0.04
N ALA A 13 2.04 0.30 0.57
CA ALA A 13 1.36 1.52 0.13
C ALA A 13 2.24 2.78 0.12
N SER A 14 3.29 2.83 0.96
CA SER A 14 4.24 3.95 1.00
C SER A 14 5.26 3.96 -0.14
N GLY A 15 5.21 2.97 -1.04
CA GLY A 15 6.05 2.87 -2.22
C GLY A 15 5.62 3.81 -3.35
N PHE A 16 6.52 4.01 -4.31
CA PHE A 16 6.31 4.92 -5.44
C PHE A 16 5.06 4.57 -6.25
N ILE A 17 4.94 3.35 -6.76
CA ILE A 17 3.76 2.91 -7.53
C ILE A 17 2.52 2.78 -6.64
N ALA A 18 2.69 2.21 -5.45
CA ALA A 18 1.59 1.86 -4.56
C ALA A 18 0.85 3.10 -4.05
N SER A 19 1.55 4.18 -3.70
CA SER A 19 0.92 5.43 -3.22
C SER A 19 0.01 6.07 -4.28
N TRP A 20 0.42 6.02 -5.54
CA TRP A 20 -0.41 6.46 -6.67
C TRP A 20 -1.61 5.55 -6.90
N LEU A 21 -1.43 4.23 -6.79
CA LEU A 21 -2.54 3.28 -6.87
C LEU A 21 -3.59 3.55 -5.79
N VAL A 22 -3.17 3.75 -4.53
CA VAL A 22 -4.05 4.13 -3.41
C VAL A 22 -4.82 5.41 -3.75
N LYS A 23 -4.13 6.46 -4.24
CA LYS A 23 -4.77 7.71 -4.68
C LYS A 23 -5.85 7.48 -5.74
N PHE A 24 -5.57 6.65 -6.74
CA PHE A 24 -6.53 6.38 -7.82
C PHE A 24 -7.71 5.53 -7.38
N LEU A 25 -7.52 4.62 -6.43
CA LEU A 25 -8.58 3.81 -5.86
C LEU A 25 -9.51 4.67 -4.98
N LEU A 26 -8.95 5.50 -4.10
CA LEU A 26 -9.73 6.44 -3.28
C LEU A 26 -10.59 7.37 -4.16
N ARG A 27 -10.00 7.96 -5.22
CA ARG A 27 -10.73 8.81 -6.18
C ARG A 27 -11.85 8.07 -6.92
N ARG A 28 -11.78 6.74 -7.04
CA ARG A 28 -12.78 5.92 -7.75
C ARG A 28 -13.92 5.41 -6.89
N GLY A 29 -13.88 5.63 -5.57
CA GLY A 29 -14.95 5.17 -4.70
C GLY A 29 -14.53 4.15 -3.63
N TYR A 30 -13.38 3.50 -3.81
CA TYR A 30 -12.99 2.33 -3.02
C TYR A 30 -12.64 2.69 -1.58
N THR A 31 -12.92 1.77 -0.66
CA THR A 31 -12.27 1.71 0.65
C THR A 31 -10.96 0.95 0.50
N VAL A 32 -9.85 1.54 0.94
CA VAL A 32 -8.51 1.00 0.75
C VAL A 32 -7.90 0.64 2.10
N LYS A 33 -7.62 -0.65 2.29
CA LYS A 33 -6.72 -1.17 3.33
C LYS A 33 -5.29 -1.13 2.79
N ALA A 34 -4.48 -0.21 3.29
CA ALA A 34 -3.14 0.08 2.78
C ALA A 34 -2.09 -0.37 3.81
N THR A 35 -1.26 -1.34 3.45
CA THR A 35 -0.24 -1.81 4.39
C THR A 35 1.04 -0.98 4.31
N VAL A 36 1.62 -0.64 5.45
CA VAL A 36 2.97 -0.06 5.58
C VAL A 36 3.78 -0.84 6.60
N ARG A 37 5.12 -0.76 6.56
CA ARG A 37 5.97 -1.49 7.50
C ARG A 37 6.02 -0.88 8.91
N ASN A 38 5.90 0.44 9.00
CA ASN A 38 5.94 1.18 10.26
C ASN A 38 4.94 2.32 10.20
N LEU A 39 3.89 2.27 11.02
CA LEU A 39 2.88 3.32 11.10
C LEU A 39 3.39 4.61 11.75
N SER A 40 4.46 4.51 12.54
CA SER A 40 5.06 5.61 13.27
C SER A 40 6.09 6.42 12.46
N ASP A 41 6.34 6.05 11.20
CA ASP A 41 7.24 6.79 10.30
C ASP A 41 6.44 7.83 9.47
N PRO A 42 6.49 9.13 9.82
CA PRO A 42 5.70 10.16 9.15
C PRO A 42 6.03 10.27 7.65
N ALA A 43 7.29 10.06 7.26
CA ALA A 43 7.70 10.13 5.86
C ALA A 43 7.01 9.06 5.01
N LYS A 44 6.66 7.92 5.61
CA LYS A 44 5.97 6.81 4.94
C LYS A 44 4.45 6.89 5.01
N VAL A 45 3.86 7.64 5.93
CA VAL A 45 2.41 7.64 6.14
C VAL A 45 1.70 8.97 5.86
N GLU A 46 2.33 10.11 6.09
CA GLU A 46 1.63 11.41 6.00
C GLU A 46 1.17 11.73 4.58
N HIS A 47 1.96 11.37 3.57
CA HIS A 47 1.56 11.54 2.17
C HIS A 47 0.34 10.69 1.78
N LEU A 48 0.10 9.55 2.45
CA LEU A 48 -1.10 8.72 2.23
C LEU A 48 -2.31 9.32 2.94
N LYS A 49 -2.14 9.80 4.18
CA LYS A 49 -3.21 10.46 4.96
C LYS A 49 -3.69 11.76 4.31
N ALA A 50 -2.81 12.45 3.58
CA ALA A 50 -3.13 13.68 2.89
C ALA A 50 -3.90 13.49 1.56
N LEU A 51 -4.15 12.23 1.14
CA LEU A 51 -4.89 11.96 -0.10
C LEU A 51 -6.37 12.33 0.04
N GLU A 52 -6.98 12.82 -1.04
CA GLU A 52 -8.41 13.07 -1.10
C GLU A 52 -9.21 11.79 -0.83
N GLY A 53 -10.14 11.86 0.13
CA GLY A 53 -10.95 10.72 0.56
C GLY A 53 -10.26 9.76 1.54
N ALA A 54 -9.02 10.04 1.96
CA ALA A 54 -8.29 9.18 2.89
C ALA A 54 -8.92 9.15 4.28
N LYS A 55 -9.40 10.30 4.78
CA LYS A 55 -10.01 10.40 6.12
C LYS A 55 -11.23 9.46 6.27
N GLU A 56 -11.97 9.23 5.19
CA GLU A 56 -13.18 8.42 5.19
C GLU A 56 -12.93 6.96 4.77
N ARG A 57 -11.95 6.72 3.90
CA ARG A 57 -11.84 5.45 3.16
C ARG A 57 -10.43 4.83 3.15
N LEU A 58 -9.45 5.43 3.81
CA LEU A 58 -8.12 4.84 3.96
C LEU A 58 -7.96 4.24 5.36
N GLN A 59 -7.58 2.97 5.41
CA GLN A 59 -7.15 2.29 6.63
C GLN A 59 -5.67 1.92 6.47
N LEU A 60 -4.81 2.51 7.29
CA LEU A 60 -3.40 2.13 7.32
C LEU A 60 -3.21 0.98 8.30
N ILE A 61 -2.56 -0.09 7.83
CA ILE A 61 -2.33 -1.31 8.60
C ILE A 61 -0.83 -1.61 8.60
N GLN A 62 -0.26 -1.97 9.75
CA GLN A 62 1.13 -2.37 9.79
C GLN A 62 1.26 -3.83 9.35
N ALA A 63 2.11 -4.11 8.36
CA ALA A 63 2.39 -5.48 7.90
C ALA A 63 3.81 -5.59 7.35
N ASN A 64 4.38 -6.80 7.42
CA ASN A 64 5.76 -7.08 7.01
C ASN A 64 5.83 -8.40 6.26
N LEU A 65 6.39 -8.38 5.04
CA LEU A 65 6.50 -9.58 4.17
C LEU A 65 7.23 -10.75 4.81
N LEU A 66 8.12 -10.47 5.77
CA LEU A 66 8.93 -11.48 6.44
C LEU A 66 8.25 -12.05 7.70
N GLU A 67 7.08 -11.53 8.07
CA GLU A 67 6.30 -11.96 9.22
C GLU A 67 5.03 -12.67 8.75
N GLU A 68 4.99 -13.99 8.99
CA GLU A 68 3.84 -14.83 8.67
C GLU A 68 2.57 -14.31 9.37
N GLY A 69 1.44 -14.32 8.64
CA GLY A 69 0.14 -13.84 9.15
C GLY A 69 0.00 -12.32 9.27
N SER A 70 1.07 -11.53 9.05
CA SER A 70 1.02 -10.06 9.23
C SER A 70 0.07 -9.33 8.28
N PHE A 71 -0.37 -9.98 7.20
CA PHE A 71 -1.31 -9.42 6.21
C PHE A 71 -2.75 -9.87 6.43
N ASP A 72 -3.01 -10.82 7.33
CA ASP A 72 -4.31 -11.46 7.47
C ASP A 72 -5.42 -10.43 7.74
N ALA A 73 -5.20 -9.54 8.72
CA ALA A 73 -6.14 -8.46 9.03
C ALA A 73 -6.30 -7.43 7.88
N ALA A 74 -5.26 -7.24 7.07
CA ALA A 74 -5.30 -6.33 5.93
C ALA A 74 -6.09 -6.90 4.75
N ILE A 75 -6.07 -8.22 4.58
CA ILE A 75 -6.74 -8.93 3.48
C ILE A 75 -8.16 -9.34 3.85
N ASP A 76 -8.43 -9.61 5.13
CA ASP A 76 -9.75 -10.02 5.60
C ASP A 76 -10.85 -9.05 5.16
N GLY A 77 -11.92 -9.59 4.56
CA GLY A 77 -13.04 -8.81 4.04
C GLY A 77 -12.75 -7.94 2.80
N CYS A 78 -11.59 -8.09 2.14
CA CYS A 78 -11.32 -7.42 0.87
C CYS A 78 -11.92 -8.17 -0.33
N ASP A 79 -12.46 -7.41 -1.28
CA ASP A 79 -12.90 -7.89 -2.59
C ASP A 79 -11.73 -8.17 -3.55
N GLY A 80 -10.56 -7.60 -3.26
CA GLY A 80 -9.36 -7.77 -4.07
C GLY A 80 -8.09 -7.28 -3.39
N VAL A 81 -6.96 -7.81 -3.84
CA VAL A 81 -5.62 -7.49 -3.31
C VAL A 81 -4.70 -7.07 -4.45
N PHE A 82 -4.05 -5.92 -4.29
CA PHE A 82 -2.95 -5.46 -5.12
C PHE A 82 -1.64 -5.67 -4.36
N HIS A 83 -0.92 -6.74 -4.69
CA HIS A 83 0.36 -7.06 -4.07
C HIS A 83 1.50 -6.29 -4.77
N THR A 84 1.83 -5.10 -4.25
CA THR A 84 2.90 -4.24 -4.78
C THR A 84 4.13 -4.17 -3.87
N ALA A 85 4.09 -4.77 -2.68
CA ALA A 85 5.21 -4.77 -1.76
C ALA A 85 6.29 -5.73 -2.26
N SER A 86 7.53 -5.27 -2.28
CA SER A 86 8.70 -6.11 -2.51
C SER A 86 9.87 -5.56 -1.70
N PRO A 87 10.74 -6.41 -1.13
CA PRO A 87 12.01 -5.97 -0.59
C PRO A 87 12.88 -5.45 -1.73
N VAL A 88 12.98 -4.13 -1.85
CA VAL A 88 13.91 -3.51 -2.81
C VAL A 88 15.20 -3.21 -2.06
N VAL A 89 16.21 -4.02 -2.31
CA VAL A 89 17.58 -3.77 -1.85
C VAL A 89 18.26 -2.98 -2.97
N PHE A 90 18.57 -1.72 -2.70
CA PHE A 90 19.47 -0.94 -3.55
C PHE A 90 20.88 -1.19 -3.01
N ASP A 91 21.48 -2.31 -3.38
CA ASP A 91 22.94 -2.37 -3.41
C ASP A 91 23.43 -1.33 -4.44
N ASN A 92 24.71 -0.95 -4.43
CA ASN A 92 25.31 0.05 -5.33
C ASN A 92 25.25 -0.36 -6.83
N ILE A 93 24.06 -0.57 -7.35
CA ILE A 93 23.74 -0.91 -8.73
C ILE A 93 23.68 0.41 -9.49
N ASN A 94 24.86 0.93 -9.81
CA ASN A 94 25.02 2.08 -10.71
C ASN A 94 24.93 1.66 -12.19
N ASP A 95 24.85 0.36 -12.45
CA ASP A 95 24.70 -0.22 -13.78
C ASP A 95 23.43 -1.09 -13.83
N PRO A 96 22.40 -0.67 -14.58
CA PRO A 96 21.16 -1.43 -14.72
C PRO A 96 21.33 -2.78 -15.45
N GLN A 97 22.51 -3.05 -16.04
CA GLN A 97 22.83 -4.34 -16.68
C GLN A 97 23.71 -5.26 -15.81
N ALA A 98 24.23 -4.79 -14.68
CA ALA A 98 25.17 -5.54 -13.84
C ALA A 98 24.52 -6.59 -12.92
N TRP A 99 23.35 -7.13 -13.30
CA TRP A 99 22.75 -8.27 -12.60
C TRP A 99 23.41 -9.56 -13.09
N THR A 100 24.53 -9.93 -12.47
CA THR A 100 25.21 -11.24 -12.62
C THR A 100 25.38 -11.91 -11.29
#